data_AF-A0AAE0AJK0-F1
#
_entry.id   AF-A0AAE0AJK0-F1
#
_cell.length_a   1.000
_cell.length_b   1.000
_cell.length_c   1.000
_cell.angle_alpha   90.00
_cell.angle_beta   90.00
_cell.angle_gamma   90.00
#
_symmetry.space_group_name_H-M   'P 1'
#
loop_
_entity.id
_entity.type
_entity.pdbx_description
1 polymer ?
#
loop_
_entity_poly.entity_id
_entity_poly.type
_entity_poly.pdbx_seq_one_letter_code
_entity_poly.pdbx_strand_id
1 'polypeptide(L)'
;MRFMLDYHKDSTIVKEMNITFIALILKCGKPETMKDFKPISLVGCIYKLLAKVLANCVKKVMNLVIGESQMAFVNDRQIEDSFVIVEDIIHLWK
;
A
#
# COMPACT_ATOMS: atom_id res chain seq x y z
N MET A 1 17.76 -15.83 -4.88
CA MET A 1 17.87 -14.72 -5.86
C MET A 1 17.51 -15.09 -7.29
N ARG A 2 17.55 -16.38 -7.71
CA ARG A 2 17.21 -16.81 -9.08
C ARG A 2 15.83 -16.35 -9.57
N PHE A 3 14.80 -16.48 -8.74
CA PHE A 3 13.44 -15.98 -9.02
C PHE A 3 13.38 -14.50 -9.48
N MET A 4 14.19 -13.61 -8.87
CA MET A 4 14.19 -12.20 -9.26
C MET A 4 14.81 -11.99 -10.65
N LEU A 5 15.81 -12.80 -11.02
CA LEU A 5 16.42 -12.77 -12.34
C LEU A 5 15.44 -13.29 -13.40
N ASP A 6 14.75 -14.38 -13.09
CA ASP A 6 13.72 -14.96 -13.96
C ASP A 6 12.58 -13.96 -14.18
N TYR A 7 12.11 -13.30 -13.11
CA TYR A 7 11.11 -12.23 -13.23
C TYR A 7 11.62 -11.03 -14.03
N HIS A 8 12.87 -10.60 -13.82
CA HIS A 8 13.41 -9.47 -14.56
C HIS A 8 13.52 -9.74 -16.07
N LYS A 9 13.83 -10.99 -16.44
CA LYS A 9 13.97 -11.41 -17.83
C LYS A 9 12.63 -11.61 -18.53
N ASP A 10 11.73 -12.36 -17.89
CA ASP A 10 10.52 -12.87 -18.55
C ASP A 10 9.24 -12.16 -18.06
N SER A 11 9.33 -11.30 -17.03
CA SER A 11 8.20 -10.64 -16.36
C SER A 11 7.11 -11.60 -15.85
N THR A 12 7.45 -12.88 -15.69
CA THR A 12 6.52 -13.92 -15.26
C THR A 12 6.60 -14.18 -13.77
N ILE A 13 5.45 -14.31 -13.12
CA ILE A 13 5.31 -14.82 -11.76
C ILE A 13 4.69 -16.21 -11.83
N VAL A 14 5.32 -17.17 -11.15
CA VAL A 14 4.82 -18.55 -11.02
C VAL A 14 3.45 -18.51 -10.35
N LYS A 15 2.44 -19.16 -10.95
CA LYS A 15 1.02 -19.01 -10.57
C LYS A 15 0.75 -19.34 -9.11
N GLU A 16 1.47 -20.32 -8.59
CA GLU A 16 1.43 -20.81 -7.21
C GLU A 16 1.86 -19.74 -6.20
N MET A 17 2.67 -18.76 -6.62
CA MET A 17 3.07 -17.63 -5.76
C MET A 17 1.96 -16.59 -5.56
N ASN A 18 0.92 -16.61 -6.39
CA ASN A 18 -0.23 -15.72 -6.25
C ASN A 18 -1.37 -16.35 -5.42
N ILE A 19 -1.11 -17.51 -4.79
CA ILE A 19 -2.04 -18.11 -3.84
C ILE A 19 -1.94 -17.35 -2.51
N THR A 20 -3.08 -16.93 -1.98
CA THR A 20 -3.18 -16.24 -0.69
C THR A 20 -4.19 -16.93 0.20
N PHE A 21 -3.88 -17.04 1.48
CA PHE A 21 -4.89 -17.34 2.50
C PHE A 21 -5.59 -16.05 2.92
N ILE A 22 -6.86 -16.13 3.30
CA ILE A 22 -7.60 -15.00 3.86
C ILE A 22 -7.76 -15.27 5.35
N ALA A 23 -7.26 -14.35 6.18
CA ALA A 23 -7.49 -14.33 7.62
C ALA A 23 -8.44 -13.18 7.97
N LEU A 24 -9.37 -13.41 8.89
CA LEU A 24 -10.28 -12.38 9.39
C LEU A 24 -9.71 -11.78 10.68
N ILE A 25 -9.51 -10.46 10.69
CA ILE A 25 -9.09 -9.71 11.88
C ILE A 25 -10.25 -8.86 12.40
N LEU A 26 -10.42 -8.81 13.71
CA LEU A 26 -11.43 -7.98 14.37
C LEU A 26 -11.16 -6.49 14.11
N LYS A 27 -12.19 -5.74 13.67
CA LYS A 27 -12.14 -4.27 13.60
C LYS A 27 -12.48 -3.60 14.93
N CYS A 28 -13.28 -4.27 15.75
CA CYS A 28 -13.79 -3.77 17.03
C CYS A 28 -13.75 -4.88 18.10
N GLY A 29 -13.83 -4.50 19.37
CA GLY A 29 -13.69 -5.44 20.49
C GLY A 29 -14.84 -6.44 20.67
N LYS A 30 -16.01 -6.17 20.06
CA LYS A 30 -17.19 -7.05 20.10
C LYS A 30 -17.79 -7.14 18.69
N PRO A 31 -17.38 -8.11 17.87
CA PRO A 31 -17.96 -8.31 16.54
C PRO A 31 -19.35 -8.94 16.66
N GLU A 32 -20.33 -8.43 15.93
CA GLU A 32 -21.69 -8.99 15.88
C GLU A 32 -22.05 -9.46 14.47
N THR A 33 -21.40 -8.87 13.45
CA THR A 33 -21.68 -9.12 12.04
C THR A 33 -20.40 -9.38 11.26
N MET A 34 -20.52 -9.96 10.06
CA MET A 34 -19.37 -10.17 9.17
C MET A 34 -18.65 -8.86 8.77
N LYS A 35 -19.34 -7.71 8.85
CA LYS A 35 -18.75 -6.40 8.54
C LYS A 35 -17.74 -5.95 9.60
N ASP A 36 -17.81 -6.51 10.80
CA ASP A 36 -16.92 -6.21 11.93
C ASP A 36 -15.57 -6.91 11.81
N PHE A 37 -15.40 -7.75 10.79
CA PHE A 37 -14.14 -8.36 10.44
C PHE A 37 -13.51 -7.65 9.24
N LYS A 38 -12.20 -7.49 9.27
CA LYS A 38 -11.37 -7.05 8.16
C LYS A 38 -10.67 -8.27 7.58
N PRO A 39 -10.96 -8.67 6.32
CA PRO A 39 -10.19 -9.70 5.67
C PRO A 39 -8.77 -9.17 5.38
N ILE A 40 -7.77 -10.00 5.66
CA ILE A 40 -6.37 -9.76 5.31
C ILE A 40 -5.84 -10.92 4.49
N SER A 41 -5.22 -10.59 3.37
CA SER A 41 -4.51 -11.53 2.51
C SER A 41 -3.14 -11.89 3.10
N LEU A 42 -2.98 -13.14 3.50
CA LEU A 42 -1.70 -13.73 3.89
C LEU A 42 -0.97 -14.24 2.64
N VAL A 43 -0.35 -13.31 1.93
CA VAL A 43 0.46 -13.60 0.73
C VAL A 43 1.85 -14.12 1.10
N GLY A 44 2.42 -14.97 0.24
CA GLY A 44 3.74 -15.58 0.43
C GLY A 44 4.87 -14.55 0.53
N CYS A 45 5.91 -14.87 1.30
CA CYS A 45 7.04 -13.96 1.54
C CYS A 45 7.83 -13.62 0.27
N ILE A 46 7.96 -14.55 -0.68
CA ILE A 46 8.64 -14.33 -1.96
C ILE A 46 7.91 -13.28 -2.78
N TYR A 47 6.57 -13.37 -2.84
CA TYR A 47 5.73 -12.36 -3.49
C TYR A 47 5.89 -10.99 -2.83
N LYS A 48 5.89 -10.93 -1.48
CA LYS A 48 6.11 -9.67 -0.73
C LYS A 48 7.47 -9.06 -1.03
N LEU A 49 8.51 -9.88 -1.18
CA LEU A 49 9.85 -9.41 -1.51
C LEU A 49 9.88 -8.77 -2.91
N LEU A 50 9.28 -9.42 -3.91
CA LEU A 50 9.16 -8.85 -5.25
C LEU A 50 8.39 -7.54 -5.24
N ALA A 51 7.21 -7.52 -4.61
CA ALA A 51 6.39 -6.33 -4.47
C ALA A 51 7.16 -5.19 -3.79
N LYS A 52 7.98 -5.48 -2.77
CA LYS A 52 8.81 -4.49 -2.09
C LYS A 52 9.91 -3.92 -2.98
N VAL A 53 10.57 -4.76 -3.78
CA VAL A 53 11.58 -4.31 -4.76
C VAL A 53 10.93 -3.37 -5.78
N LEU A 54 9.79 -3.76 -6.35
CA LEU A 54 9.05 -2.94 -7.31
C LEU A 54 8.57 -1.63 -6.69
N ALA A 55 8.00 -1.66 -5.48
CA ALA A 55 7.58 -0.46 -4.77
C ALA A 55 8.75 0.50 -4.51
N ASN A 56 9.94 -0.01 -4.16
CA ASN A 56 11.14 0.81 -4.00
C ASN A 56 11.63 1.43 -5.32
N CYS A 57 11.39 0.77 -6.47
CA CYS A 57 11.66 1.36 -7.77
C CYS A 57 10.71 2.52 -8.07
N VAL A 58 9.40 2.34 -7.88
CA VAL A 58 8.39 3.39 -8.11
C VAL A 58 8.55 4.56 -7.15
N LYS A 59 8.97 4.28 -5.89
CA LYS A 59 9.23 5.32 -4.88
C LYS A 59 10.13 6.45 -5.39
N LYS A 60 11.10 6.14 -6.25
CA LYS A 60 12.07 7.12 -6.79
C LYS A 60 11.43 8.20 -7.66
N VAL A 61 10.29 7.91 -8.28
CA VAL A 61 9.58 8.81 -9.19
C VAL A 61 8.25 9.28 -8.61
N MET A 62 7.89 8.84 -7.41
CA MET A 62 6.56 9.07 -6.84
C MET A 62 6.20 10.56 -6.79
N ASN A 63 7.14 11.41 -6.34
CA ASN A 63 6.94 12.86 -6.23
C ASN A 63 6.67 13.57 -7.56
N LEU A 64 7.01 12.95 -8.69
CA LEU A 64 6.75 13.49 -10.04
C LEU A 64 5.39 13.08 -10.58
N VAL A 65 4.77 12.04 -10.01
CA VAL A 65 3.54 11.42 -10.54
C VAL A 65 2.33 11.77 -9.67
N ILE A 66 2.52 12.02 -8.38
CA ILE A 66 1.43 12.37 -7.45
C ILE A 66 1.28 13.88 -7.29
N GLY A 67 0.06 14.33 -7.02
CA GLY A 67 -0.23 15.74 -6.74
C GLY A 67 0.35 16.21 -5.41
N GLU A 68 0.50 17.54 -5.28
CA GLU A 68 1.02 18.17 -4.06
C GLU A 68 0.14 17.94 -2.85
N SER A 69 -1.18 17.78 -3.00
CA SER A 69 -2.12 17.55 -1.89
C SER A 69 -2.15 16.12 -1.36
N GLN A 70 -1.47 15.17 -2.02
CA GLN A 70 -1.44 13.78 -1.57
C GLN A 70 -0.40 13.59 -0.46
N MET A 71 -0.84 13.51 0.79
CA MET A 71 0.07 13.37 1.94
C MET A 71 0.35 11.91 2.32
N ALA A 72 -0.66 11.05 2.24
CA ALA A 72 -0.55 9.68 2.73
C ALA A 72 0.35 8.81 1.85
N PHE A 73 1.17 7.97 2.49
CA PHE A 73 2.04 6.96 1.87
C PHE A 73 3.10 7.50 0.90
N VAL A 74 3.49 8.77 1.05
CA VAL A 74 4.58 9.40 0.30
C VAL A 74 5.78 9.59 1.23
N ASN A 75 6.99 9.45 0.69
CA ASN A 75 8.17 9.81 1.48
C ASN A 75 8.17 11.32 1.77
N ASP A 76 8.62 11.69 2.96
CA ASP A 76 8.83 13.11 3.33
C ASP A 76 7.54 13.96 3.36
N ARG A 77 6.37 13.33 3.41
CA ARG A 77 5.07 13.98 3.66
C ARG A 77 4.42 13.36 4.90
N GLN A 78 3.80 14.19 5.73
CA GLN A 78 3.18 13.78 6.97
C GLN A 78 1.65 13.85 6.86
N ILE A 79 0.92 12.99 7.57
CA ILE A 79 -0.55 13.01 7.49
C ILE A 79 -1.11 14.30 8.12
N GLU A 80 -0.37 14.88 9.06
CA GLU A 80 -0.63 16.15 9.72
C GLU A 80 -0.66 17.32 8.72
N ASP A 81 0.18 17.29 7.68
CA ASP A 81 0.21 18.32 6.63
C ASP A 81 -1.15 18.42 5.90
N SER A 82 -1.90 17.31 5.82
CA SER A 82 -3.20 17.32 5.17
C SER A 82 -4.24 18.12 5.95
N PHE A 83 -4.11 18.20 7.27
CA PHE A 83 -4.99 19.00 8.12
C PHE A 83 -4.74 20.50 7.89
N VAL A 84 -3.47 20.92 7.83
CA VAL A 84 -3.07 22.32 7.59
C VAL A 84 -3.64 22.81 6.25
N ILE A 85 -3.50 22.02 5.19
CA ILE A 85 -4.06 22.36 3.87
C ILE A 85 -5.58 22.59 3.95
N VAL A 86 -6.31 21.74 4.69
CA VAL A 86 -7.76 21.90 4.84
C VAL A 86 -8.10 23.14 5.65
N GLU A 87 -7.36 23.43 6.72
CA GLU A 87 -7.55 24.63 7.54
C GLU A 87 -7.32 25.91 6.73
N ASP A 88 -6.26 25.96 5.93
CA ASP A 88 -5.96 27.09 5.03
C ASP A 88 -7.08 27.31 4.01
N ILE A 89 -7.60 26.23 3.41
CA ILE A 89 -8.72 26.32 2.45
C ILE A 89 -9.97 26.87 3.13
N ILE A 90 -10.30 26.40 4.34
CA ILE A 90 -11.46 26.87 5.09
C ILE A 90 -11.31 28.35 5.46
N HIS A 91 -10.10 28.78 5.83
CA HIS A 91 -9.82 30.18 6.15
C HIS A 91 -9.92 31.07 4.90
N LEU A 92 -9.41 30.65 3.74
CA LEU A 92 -9.52 31.40 2.48
C LEU A 92 -10.95 31.55 1.98
N TRP A 93 -11.83 30.62 2.35
CA TRP A 93 -13.24 30.62 1.95
C TRP A 93 -14.12 31.54 2.79
N LYS A 94 -13.64 31.95 3.97
CA LYS A 94 -14.30 32.93 4.84
C LYS A 94 -13.92 34.35 4.46
#